data_AF-A0A1M5RZ60-F1
#
_entry.id   AF-A0A1M5RZ60-F1
#
_cell.length_a   1.000
_cell.length_b   1.000
_cell.length_c   1.000
_cell.angle_alpha   90.00
_cell.angle_beta   90.00
_cell.angle_gamma   90.00
#
_symmetry.space_group_name_H-M   'P 1'
#
loop_
_entity.id
_entity.type
_entity.pdbx_description
1 polymer ?
#
loop_
_entity_poly.entity_id
_entity_poly.type
_entity_poly.pdbx_seq_one_letter_code
_entity_poly.pdbx_strand_id
1 'polypeptide(L)'
;MIKRILLLLFVCIGLSIYGQSQKQILPLAKYGDNLSHPLTAKERSFIDEVYGEYANKFVYENAHRLKAIKHILRNRVVIENVSSSKIEKEYTELSNVPLQTGFVSNLKRDKVFNPKTFNPLKFNFEFYGTNSVIYHVDDTNYYIVIKSQYL
;
A
#
# COMPACT_ATOMS: atom_id res chain seq x y z
N MET A 1 -18.52 -7.55 57.46
CA MET A 1 -17.40 -7.45 56.50
C MET A 1 -17.69 -8.11 55.15
N ILE A 2 -18.25 -9.32 55.11
CA ILE A 2 -18.52 -10.09 53.87
C ILE A 2 -19.43 -9.37 52.86
N LYS A 3 -20.47 -8.64 53.31
CA LYS A 3 -21.37 -7.88 52.42
C LYS A 3 -20.72 -6.71 51.67
N ARG A 4 -19.63 -6.11 52.20
CA ARG A 4 -18.91 -5.00 51.55
C ARG A 4 -17.93 -5.50 50.49
N ILE A 5 -17.43 -6.73 50.63
CA ILE A 5 -16.54 -7.39 49.66
C ILE A 5 -17.32 -7.84 48.42
N LEU A 6 -18.57 -8.29 48.59
CA LEU A 6 -19.42 -8.72 47.47
C LEU A 6 -19.82 -7.56 46.53
N LEU A 7 -19.99 -6.34 47.07
CA LEU A 7 -20.31 -5.15 46.29
C LEU A 7 -19.12 -4.68 45.41
N LEU A 8 -17.88 -4.85 45.89
CA LEU A 8 -16.67 -4.49 45.16
C LEU A 8 -16.38 -5.41 43.96
N LEU A 9 -16.73 -6.70 44.06
CA LEU A 9 -16.59 -7.65 42.96
C LEU A 9 -17.55 -7.38 41.79
N PHE A 10 -18.73 -6.79 42.05
CA PHE A 10 -19.71 -6.48 41.01
C PHE A 10 -19.30 -5.25 40.16
N VAL A 11 -18.56 -4.31 40.74
CA VAL A 11 -18.09 -3.09 40.04
C VAL A 11 -16.95 -3.39 39.05
N CYS A 12 -16.08 -4.36 39.37
CA CYS A 12 -14.94 -4.69 38.50
C CYS A 12 -15.32 -5.45 37.22
N ILE A 13 -16.47 -6.12 37.16
CA ILE A 13 -16.90 -6.89 35.98
C ILE A 13 -17.50 -5.97 34.90
N GLY A 14 -18.10 -4.84 35.29
CA GLY A 14 -18.73 -3.90 34.36
C GLY A 14 -17.76 -3.08 33.50
N LEU A 15 -16.51 -2.94 33.92
CA LEU A 15 -15.50 -2.15 33.19
C LEU A 15 -14.78 -2.95 32.08
N SER A 16 -14.91 -4.27 32.07
CA SER A 16 -14.23 -5.14 31.09
C SER A 16 -14.96 -5.26 29.75
N ILE A 17 -16.18 -4.72 29.63
CA ILE A 17 -17.07 -4.95 28.47
C ILE A 17 -16.84 -3.95 27.32
N TYR A 18 -16.07 -2.87 27.54
CA TYR A 18 -15.84 -1.83 26.52
C TYR A 18 -14.62 -2.04 25.61
N GLY A 19 -13.99 -3.22 25.63
CA GLY A 19 -12.74 -3.49 24.90
C GLY A 19 -12.88 -3.92 23.43
N GLN A 20 -14.09 -4.17 22.92
CA GLN A 20 -14.28 -4.68 21.55
C GLN A 20 -14.44 -3.51 20.56
N SER A 21 -13.32 -3.00 20.04
CA SER A 21 -13.32 -2.18 18.83
C SER A 21 -14.04 -2.97 17.71
N GLN A 22 -15.20 -2.48 17.27
CA GLN A 22 -15.86 -3.02 16.09
C GLN A 22 -14.91 -2.84 14.90
N LYS A 23 -14.31 -3.94 14.41
CA LYS A 23 -13.63 -3.94 13.12
C LYS A 23 -14.66 -3.57 12.06
N GLN A 24 -14.64 -2.34 11.60
CA GLN A 24 -15.47 -1.91 10.48
C GLN A 24 -15.12 -2.80 9.28
N ILE A 25 -16.11 -3.56 8.81
CA ILE A 25 -15.95 -4.39 7.61
C ILE A 25 -15.92 -3.43 6.43
N LEU A 26 -14.72 -3.18 5.90
CA LEU A 26 -14.55 -2.36 4.71
C LEU A 26 -14.98 -3.15 3.47
N PRO A 27 -15.73 -2.54 2.55
CA PRO A 27 -16.13 -3.19 1.31
C PRO A 27 -14.89 -3.61 0.50
N LEU A 28 -14.91 -4.85 0.00
CA LEU A 28 -13.84 -5.37 -0.84
C LEU A 28 -13.74 -4.55 -2.14
N ALA A 29 -12.51 -4.25 -2.58
CA ALA A 29 -12.28 -3.64 -3.89
C ALA A 29 -12.99 -4.44 -4.99
N LYS A 30 -13.78 -3.73 -5.81
CA LYS A 30 -14.30 -4.26 -7.07
C LYS A 30 -13.16 -4.28 -8.08
N TYR A 31 -12.71 -5.48 -8.43
CA TYR A 31 -11.71 -5.69 -9.47
C TYR A 31 -12.39 -5.70 -10.85
N GLY A 32 -11.94 -4.84 -11.77
CA GLY A 32 -12.33 -4.93 -13.17
C GLY A 32 -11.69 -6.13 -13.88
N ASP A 33 -12.18 -6.45 -15.08
CA ASP A 33 -11.73 -7.62 -15.86
C ASP A 33 -10.27 -7.54 -16.28
N ASN A 34 -9.69 -6.32 -16.26
CA ASN A 34 -8.32 -6.06 -16.65
C ASN A 34 -7.28 -6.84 -15.84
N LEU A 35 -7.59 -7.37 -14.65
CA LEU A 35 -6.63 -8.16 -13.86
C LEU A 35 -6.47 -9.60 -14.35
N SER A 36 -7.42 -10.10 -15.14
CA SER A 36 -7.36 -11.44 -15.75
C SER A 36 -6.30 -11.50 -16.86
N HIS A 37 -6.07 -10.39 -17.57
CA HIS A 37 -5.11 -10.31 -18.66
C HIS A 37 -3.67 -10.60 -18.21
N PRO A 38 -2.83 -11.22 -19.06
CA PRO A 38 -1.41 -11.47 -18.78
C PRO A 38 -0.65 -10.20 -18.35
N LEU A 39 0.51 -10.37 -17.72
CA LEU A 39 1.43 -9.25 -17.49
C LEU A 39 1.94 -8.72 -18.82
N THR A 40 1.99 -7.40 -18.95
CA THR A 40 2.78 -6.75 -19.99
C THR A 40 4.27 -6.94 -19.72
N ALA A 41 5.12 -6.76 -20.74
CA ALA A 41 6.57 -6.82 -20.57
C ALA A 41 7.08 -5.84 -19.49
N LYS A 42 6.51 -4.63 -19.44
CA LYS A 42 6.84 -3.61 -18.45
C LYS A 42 6.47 -4.02 -17.01
N GLU A 43 5.28 -4.58 -16.82
CA GLU A 43 4.87 -5.03 -15.48
C GLU A 43 5.70 -6.23 -15.02
N ARG A 44 6.04 -7.13 -15.94
CA ARG A 44 6.97 -8.24 -15.67
C ARG A 44 8.33 -7.70 -15.23
N SER A 45 8.92 -6.77 -15.99
CA SER A 45 10.22 -6.20 -15.64
C SER A 45 10.20 -5.47 -14.30
N PHE A 46 9.09 -4.82 -13.95
CA PHE A 46 8.93 -4.17 -12.65
C PHE A 46 8.95 -5.17 -11.48
N ILE A 47 8.32 -6.33 -11.66
CA ILE A 47 8.35 -7.41 -10.69
C ILE A 47 9.76 -8.02 -10.61
N ASP A 48 10.37 -8.33 -11.75
CA ASP A 48 11.71 -8.94 -11.81
C ASP A 48 12.78 -8.04 -11.18
N GLU A 49 12.70 -6.71 -11.37
CA GLU A 49 13.64 -5.75 -10.77
C GLU A 49 13.62 -5.79 -9.23
N VAL A 50 12.43 -5.95 -8.63
CA VAL A 50 12.27 -5.89 -7.16
C VAL A 50 12.45 -7.24 -6.50
N TYR A 51 12.00 -8.31 -7.15
CA TYR A 51 12.00 -9.65 -6.59
C TYR A 51 13.18 -10.52 -7.08
N GLY A 52 13.80 -10.20 -8.22
CA GLY A 52 14.92 -10.95 -8.78
C GLY A 52 14.61 -12.43 -8.95
N GLU A 53 15.53 -13.29 -8.49
CA GLU A 53 15.37 -14.76 -8.51
C GLU A 53 14.16 -15.27 -7.71
N TYR A 54 13.66 -14.46 -6.76
CA TYR A 54 12.51 -14.78 -5.92
C TYR A 54 11.16 -14.48 -6.59
N ALA A 55 11.15 -13.83 -7.75
CA ALA A 55 9.92 -13.43 -8.45
C ALA A 55 8.99 -14.62 -8.72
N ASN A 56 9.55 -15.78 -9.10
CA ASN A 56 8.73 -16.96 -9.38
C ASN A 56 7.97 -17.44 -8.15
N LYS A 57 8.71 -17.73 -7.07
CA LYS A 57 8.17 -18.27 -5.81
C LYS A 57 7.20 -17.31 -5.13
N PHE A 58 7.55 -16.03 -5.05
CA PHE A 58 6.79 -15.07 -4.23
C PHE A 58 5.73 -14.32 -5.02
N VAL A 59 5.80 -14.27 -6.35
CA VAL A 59 4.84 -13.53 -7.18
C VAL A 59 4.17 -14.42 -8.21
N TYR A 60 4.91 -15.06 -9.11
CA TYR A 60 4.31 -15.70 -10.29
C TYR A 60 3.51 -16.97 -9.98
N GLU A 61 3.99 -17.81 -9.07
CA GLU A 61 3.30 -19.03 -8.65
C GLU A 61 2.14 -18.75 -7.68
N ASN A 62 2.11 -17.56 -7.06
CA ASN A 62 1.05 -17.15 -6.16
C ASN A 62 0.02 -16.28 -6.89
N ALA A 63 -1.05 -16.92 -7.39
CA ALA A 63 -2.10 -16.24 -8.15
C ALA A 63 -2.72 -15.04 -7.43
N HIS A 64 -2.91 -15.13 -6.10
CA HIS A 64 -3.44 -14.02 -5.30
C HIS A 64 -2.45 -12.85 -5.25
N ARG A 65 -1.16 -13.13 -5.03
CA ARG A 65 -0.12 -12.10 -5.00
C ARG A 65 0.05 -11.44 -6.36
N LEU A 66 0.07 -12.22 -7.44
CA LEU A 66 0.12 -11.70 -8.80
C LEU A 66 -1.07 -10.79 -9.10
N LYS A 67 -2.29 -11.20 -8.73
CA LYS A 67 -3.50 -10.38 -8.88
C LYS A 67 -3.41 -9.08 -8.09
N ALA A 68 -2.89 -9.13 -6.85
CA ALA A 68 -2.69 -7.93 -6.03
C ALA A 68 -1.68 -6.96 -6.66
N ILE A 69 -0.54 -7.45 -7.16
CA ILE A 69 0.45 -6.60 -7.83
C ILE A 69 -0.11 -5.99 -9.12
N LYS A 70 -0.82 -6.77 -9.95
CA LYS A 70 -1.52 -6.24 -11.13
C LYS A 70 -2.49 -5.12 -10.73
N HIS A 71 -3.21 -5.29 -9.63
CA HIS A 71 -4.14 -4.28 -9.16
C HIS A 71 -3.43 -2.99 -8.72
N ILE A 72 -2.30 -3.13 -8.02
CA ILE A 72 -1.44 -1.99 -7.66
C ILE A 72 -1.02 -1.23 -8.92
N LEU A 73 -0.43 -1.93 -9.89
CA LEU A 73 0.16 -1.33 -11.09
C LEU A 73 -0.88 -0.75 -12.07
N ARG A 74 -2.04 -1.38 -12.21
CA ARG A 74 -3.03 -1.01 -13.23
C ARG A 74 -4.07 -0.01 -12.74
N ASN A 75 -4.46 -0.11 -11.46
CA ASN A 75 -5.67 0.57 -10.98
C ASN A 75 -5.41 1.56 -9.84
N ARG A 76 -4.35 1.33 -9.03
CA ARG A 76 -4.18 2.05 -7.76
C ARG A 76 -3.07 3.08 -7.76
N VAL A 77 -1.95 2.82 -8.43
CA VAL A 77 -0.89 3.81 -8.59
C VAL A 77 -1.26 4.75 -9.73
N VAL A 78 -1.47 6.02 -9.40
CA VAL A 78 -1.71 7.09 -10.36
C VAL A 78 -0.58 8.11 -10.22
N ILE A 79 0.03 8.48 -11.35
CA ILE A 79 1.05 9.53 -11.38
C ILE A 79 0.44 10.74 -12.06
N GLU A 80 0.34 11.84 -11.34
CA GLU A 80 -0.28 13.07 -11.80
C GLU A 80 0.77 14.18 -11.90
N ASN A 81 0.68 15.00 -12.95
CA ASN A 81 1.44 16.24 -13.05
C ASN A 81 0.50 17.38 -12.68
N VAL A 82 0.69 17.95 -11.50
CA VAL A 82 -0.19 18.97 -10.92
C VAL A 82 0.64 20.14 -10.46
N SER A 83 0.15 21.35 -10.68
CA SER A 83 0.76 22.53 -10.04
C SER A 83 0.60 22.39 -8.52
N SER A 84 1.68 22.61 -7.77
CA SER A 84 1.73 22.47 -6.30
C SER A 84 0.59 23.19 -5.57
N SER A 85 0.05 24.27 -6.12
CA SER A 85 -1.09 25.02 -5.59
C SER A 85 -2.44 24.27 -5.57
N LYS A 86 -2.55 23.09 -6.21
CA LYS A 86 -3.80 22.31 -6.28
C LYS A 86 -3.86 21.14 -5.30
N ILE A 87 -2.80 20.88 -4.55
CA ILE A 87 -2.78 19.76 -3.61
C ILE A 87 -3.06 20.27 -2.20
N GLU A 88 -4.30 20.10 -1.77
CA GLU A 88 -4.76 20.46 -0.43
C GLU A 88 -4.48 19.36 0.62
N LYS A 89 -4.05 18.17 0.17
CA LYS A 89 -3.82 17.00 1.03
C LYS A 89 -2.36 16.87 1.44
N GLU A 90 -2.13 16.43 2.66
CA GLU A 90 -0.80 16.08 3.15
C GLU A 90 -0.14 15.01 2.26
N TYR A 91 1.17 15.16 2.03
CA TYR A 91 1.97 14.26 1.23
C TYR A 91 3.31 13.96 1.91
N THR A 92 3.92 12.84 1.53
CA THR A 92 5.28 12.47 1.94
C THR A 92 6.23 12.63 0.75
N GLU A 93 7.42 13.21 0.95
CA GLU A 93 8.44 13.24 -0.10
C GLU A 93 8.89 11.84 -0.49
N LEU A 94 9.04 11.58 -1.79
CA LEU A 94 9.43 10.27 -2.29
C LEU A 94 10.82 9.86 -1.80
N SER A 95 11.74 10.82 -1.64
CA SER A 95 13.06 10.62 -1.03
C SER A 95 12.99 10.05 0.39
N ASN A 96 11.94 10.38 1.16
CA ASN A 96 11.72 9.88 2.51
C ASN A 96 11.16 8.45 2.54
N VAL A 97 10.63 7.94 1.42
CA VAL A 97 10.10 6.57 1.34
C VAL A 97 11.24 5.57 1.11
N PRO A 98 11.52 4.62 2.02
CA PRO A 98 12.59 3.64 1.84
C PRO A 98 12.39 2.74 0.61
N LEU A 99 13.48 2.18 0.07
CA LEU A 99 13.40 1.15 -0.96
C LEU A 99 13.03 -0.21 -0.36
N GLN A 100 12.30 -1.02 -1.13
CA GLN A 100 11.94 -2.41 -0.81
C GLN A 100 13.11 -3.35 -1.16
N THR A 101 14.10 -3.41 -0.28
CA THR A 101 15.32 -4.21 -0.46
C THR A 101 15.24 -5.63 0.11
N GLY A 102 14.04 -6.08 0.51
CA GLY A 102 13.85 -7.39 1.16
C GLY A 102 14.16 -8.61 0.28
N PHE A 103 14.23 -8.46 -1.05
CA PHE A 103 14.59 -9.53 -1.99
C PHE A 103 15.88 -9.20 -2.75
N VAL A 104 16.00 -7.97 -3.25
CA VAL A 104 17.18 -7.49 -3.98
C VAL A 104 17.83 -6.37 -3.16
N SER A 105 18.98 -6.67 -2.53
CA SER A 105 19.64 -5.78 -1.57
C SER A 105 20.30 -4.55 -2.20
N ASN A 106 20.68 -4.63 -3.47
CA ASN A 106 21.34 -3.55 -4.21
C ASN A 106 20.38 -2.72 -5.07
N LEU A 107 19.07 -2.75 -4.78
CA LEU A 107 18.06 -1.95 -5.45
C LEU A 107 18.38 -0.45 -5.33
N LYS A 108 18.22 0.31 -6.42
CA LYS A 108 18.56 1.74 -6.46
C LYS A 108 17.38 2.59 -6.90
N ARG A 109 17.32 3.83 -6.41
CA ARG A 109 16.42 4.86 -6.97
C ARG A 109 16.83 5.19 -8.40
N ASP A 110 15.86 5.60 -9.21
CA ASP A 110 16.15 6.14 -10.53
C ASP A 110 16.91 7.46 -10.37
N LYS A 111 17.91 7.72 -11.22
CA LYS A 111 18.67 8.97 -11.18
C LYS A 111 17.80 10.17 -11.55
N VAL A 112 16.84 9.96 -12.44
CA VAL A 112 15.90 10.98 -12.93
C VAL A 112 14.52 10.34 -12.93
N PHE A 113 13.57 11.00 -12.29
CA PHE A 113 12.18 10.53 -12.29
C PHE A 113 11.59 10.62 -13.71
N ASN A 114 10.97 9.53 -14.15
CA ASN A 114 10.22 9.50 -15.40
C ASN A 114 8.90 8.75 -15.17
N PRO A 115 7.74 9.41 -15.26
CA PRO A 115 6.45 8.80 -14.96
C PRO A 115 6.14 7.59 -15.87
N LYS A 116 6.75 7.52 -17.06
CA LYS A 116 6.54 6.42 -18.01
C LYS A 116 7.35 5.17 -17.68
N THR A 117 8.42 5.27 -16.93
CA THR A 117 9.31 4.14 -16.59
C THR A 117 9.42 3.88 -15.10
N PHE A 118 8.90 4.78 -14.27
CA PHE A 118 8.89 4.66 -12.81
C PHE A 118 8.29 3.33 -12.36
N ASN A 119 9.06 2.55 -11.60
CA ASN A 119 8.63 1.31 -10.99
C ASN A 119 8.18 1.58 -9.53
N PRO A 120 6.87 1.64 -9.24
CA PRO A 120 6.39 1.92 -7.89
C PRO A 120 6.70 0.80 -6.90
N LEU A 121 6.95 -0.45 -7.36
CA LEU A 121 7.22 -1.58 -6.48
C LEU A 121 8.58 -1.48 -5.77
N LYS A 122 9.48 -0.60 -6.25
CA LYS A 122 10.80 -0.41 -5.63
C LYS A 122 10.73 0.25 -4.27
N PHE A 123 9.63 0.91 -3.95
CA PHE A 123 9.48 1.73 -2.76
C PHE A 123 8.59 0.99 -1.75
N ASN A 124 8.88 1.19 -0.47
CA ASN A 124 8.07 0.67 0.62
C ASN A 124 6.83 1.54 0.86
N PHE A 125 6.01 1.68 -0.18
CA PHE A 125 4.77 2.42 -0.14
C PHE A 125 3.70 1.70 0.68
N GLU A 126 2.73 2.46 1.22
CA GLU A 126 1.58 1.93 1.95
C GLU A 126 0.50 1.35 1.01
N PHE A 127 0.86 0.30 0.25
CA PHE A 127 -0.07 -0.33 -0.69
C PHE A 127 -1.26 -1.02 -0.02
N TYR A 128 -1.25 -1.28 1.28
CA TYR A 128 -2.31 -2.04 1.95
C TYR A 128 -3.07 -1.22 2.99
N GLY A 129 -2.89 0.11 2.96
CA GLY A 129 -3.59 1.06 3.82
C GLY A 129 -5.08 1.18 3.49
N THR A 130 -5.84 1.67 4.47
CA THR A 130 -7.27 1.93 4.36
C THR A 130 -7.58 3.22 3.62
N ASN A 131 -6.66 4.18 3.62
CA ASN A 131 -6.79 5.48 2.98
C ASN A 131 -5.94 5.57 1.71
N SER A 132 -6.27 6.54 0.86
CA SER A 132 -5.36 6.90 -0.22
C SER A 132 -4.22 7.74 0.33
N VAL A 133 -3.01 7.47 -0.12
CA VAL A 133 -1.80 8.20 0.30
C VAL A 133 -1.16 8.88 -0.90
N ILE A 134 -0.51 10.01 -0.66
CA ILE A 134 0.10 10.85 -1.70
C ILE A 134 1.59 10.98 -1.40
N TYR A 135 2.40 10.74 -2.42
CA TYR A 135 3.83 10.97 -2.38
C TYR A 135 4.21 12.02 -3.41
N HIS A 136 4.96 13.03 -2.99
CA HIS A 136 5.50 14.04 -3.88
C HIS A 136 6.84 13.57 -4.43
N VAL A 137 7.06 13.76 -5.73
CA VAL A 137 8.35 13.49 -6.35
C VAL A 137 9.21 14.74 -6.19
N ASP A 138 10.26 14.61 -5.39
CA ASP A 138 11.18 15.69 -5.03
C ASP A 138 11.57 16.57 -6.22
N ASP A 139 11.53 17.89 -6.03
CA ASP A 139 11.90 18.92 -7.01
C ASP A 139 11.13 18.85 -8.35
N THR A 140 9.94 18.26 -8.39
CA THR A 140 9.08 18.21 -9.59
C THR A 140 7.64 18.63 -9.29
N ASN A 141 6.78 18.61 -10.32
CA ASN A 141 5.32 18.79 -10.16
C ASN A 141 4.58 17.44 -10.17
N TYR A 142 5.30 16.32 -9.98
CA TYR A 142 4.72 14.99 -10.03
C TYR A 142 4.33 14.50 -8.65
N TYR A 143 3.14 13.90 -8.57
CA TYR A 143 2.65 13.23 -7.38
C TYR A 143 2.22 11.81 -7.71
N ILE A 144 2.55 10.90 -6.81
CA ILE A 144 2.18 9.49 -6.88
C ILE A 144 1.05 9.29 -5.87
N VAL A 145 -0.15 9.08 -6.37
CA VAL A 145 -1.32 8.76 -5.56
C VAL A 145 -1.48 7.25 -5.55
N ILE A 146 -1.52 6.67 -4.35
CA ILE A 146 -1.88 5.27 -4.16
C ILE A 146 -3.29 5.23 -3.59
N LYS A 147 -4.23 4.83 -4.44
CA LYS A 147 -5.63 4.68 -4.04
C LYS A 147 -5.77 3.60 -2.97
N SER A 148 -6.76 3.74 -2.09
CA SER A 148 -7.09 2.72 -1.08
C SER A 148 -7.29 1.33 -1.72
N GLN A 149 -7.02 0.29 -0.94
CA GLN A 149 -7.39 -1.09 -1.31
C GLN A 149 -8.89 -1.35 -1.13
N TYR A 150 -9.58 -0.49 -0.41
CA TYR A 150 -11.01 -0.59 -0.10
C TYR A 150 -11.80 0.43 -0.91
N LEU A 151 -13.10 0.19 -1.05
CA LEU A 151 -14.03 1.13 -1.71
C LEU A 151 -14.45 2.26 -0.76
#